data_AF-A0AAU6F8U5-F1
#
_entry.id   AF-A0AAU6F8U5-F1
#
_cell.length_a   1.000
_cell.length_b   1.000
_cell.length_c   1.000
_cell.angle_alpha   90.00
_cell.angle_beta   90.00
_cell.angle_gamma   90.00
#
_symmetry.space_group_name_H-M   'P 1'
#
loop_
_entity.id
_entity.type
_entity.pdbx_description
1 polymer ?
#
loop_
_entity_poly.entity_id
_entity_poly.type
_entity_poly.pdbx_seq_one_letter_code
_entity_poly.pdbx_strand_id
1 'polypeptide(L)'
;MRTTDPFTSDALDAQELRELDAHWRAANYLAVGQIYLMGNALLERPLEAGDIKPRLLGHWGTSPGLNLIHTHLNRIISAHDLPALCIWGPGHGGPAVLANSWLEGTYSEIYPSIGRDAVGMAKLTRGPVTTPGSSGTAPTSPRSPTGGGSPEHTRSVRPAN
;
A
#
# COMPACT_ATOMS: atom_id res chain seq x y z
N MET A 1 26.93 12.25 -31.21
CA MET A 1 26.41 11.25 -30.26
C MET A 1 25.27 11.93 -29.49
N ARG A 2 24.01 11.65 -29.83
CA ARG A 2 22.85 12.19 -29.09
C ARG A 2 22.72 11.35 -27.83
N THR A 3 23.03 11.91 -26.67
CA THR A 3 22.58 11.40 -25.38
C THR A 3 21.06 11.53 -25.36
N THR A 4 20.34 10.44 -25.62
CA THR A 4 18.92 10.36 -25.31
C THR A 4 18.79 10.39 -23.80
N ASP A 5 18.23 11.45 -23.25
CA ASP A 5 17.94 11.56 -21.82
C ASP A 5 17.00 10.40 -21.45
N PRO A 6 17.39 9.49 -20.54
CA PRO A 6 16.57 8.35 -20.14
C PRO A 6 15.26 8.77 -19.45
N PHE A 7 15.11 10.06 -19.12
CA PHE A 7 13.92 10.64 -18.51
C PHE A 7 13.08 11.47 -19.49
N THR A 8 13.32 11.37 -20.81
CA THR A 8 12.41 11.93 -21.81
C THR A 8 11.11 11.13 -21.78
N SER A 9 10.20 11.51 -20.88
CA SER A 9 8.89 10.88 -20.77
C SER A 9 8.06 11.32 -21.97
N ASP A 10 7.69 10.37 -22.82
CA ASP A 10 6.47 10.52 -23.59
C ASP A 10 5.32 10.79 -22.61
N ALA A 11 4.38 11.64 -23.00
CA ALA A 11 3.22 11.94 -22.18
C ALA A 11 2.47 10.63 -21.87
N LEU A 12 2.03 10.45 -20.62
CA LEU A 12 1.22 9.29 -20.23
C LEU A 12 0.04 9.16 -21.20
N ASP A 13 -0.12 7.97 -21.77
CA ASP A 13 -1.32 7.72 -22.55
C ASP A 13 -2.55 7.63 -21.62
N ALA A 14 -3.73 7.70 -22.22
CA ALA A 14 -4.97 7.69 -21.46
C ALA A 14 -5.20 6.38 -20.69
N GLN A 15 -4.64 5.25 -21.15
CA GLN A 15 -4.75 3.96 -20.48
C GLN A 15 -3.82 3.90 -19.27
N GLU A 16 -2.55 4.25 -19.42
CA GLU A 16 -1.59 4.33 -18.31
C GLU A 16 -2.16 5.21 -17.19
N LEU A 17 -2.70 6.38 -17.52
CA LEU A 17 -3.29 7.28 -16.52
C LEU A 17 -4.47 6.64 -15.77
N ARG A 18 -5.33 5.88 -16.47
CA ARG A 18 -6.45 5.16 -15.84
C ARG A 18 -5.97 4.04 -14.92
N GLU A 19 -4.93 3.32 -15.30
CA GLU A 19 -4.35 2.24 -14.50
C GLU A 19 -3.69 2.78 -13.22
N LEU A 20 -2.95 3.90 -13.33
CA LEU A 20 -2.38 4.60 -12.17
C LEU A 20 -3.48 5.14 -11.24
N ASP A 21 -4.52 5.77 -11.78
CA ASP A 21 -5.66 6.24 -10.98
C ASP A 21 -6.36 5.07 -10.27
N ALA A 22 -6.58 3.94 -10.96
CA ALA A 22 -7.19 2.76 -10.38
C ALA A 22 -6.35 2.18 -9.24
N HIS A 23 -5.03 2.07 -9.40
CA HIS A 23 -4.13 1.61 -8.34
C HIS A 23 -4.14 2.58 -7.15
N TRP A 24 -4.03 3.88 -7.40
CA TRP A 24 -4.06 4.90 -6.34
C TRP A 24 -5.37 4.84 -5.54
N ARG A 25 -6.52 4.72 -6.22
CA ARG A 25 -7.83 4.59 -5.58
C ARG A 25 -7.98 3.28 -4.82
N ALA A 26 -7.48 2.17 -5.35
CA ALA A 26 -7.47 0.89 -4.64
C ALA A 26 -6.63 0.97 -3.35
N ALA A 27 -5.43 1.57 -3.41
CA ALA A 27 -4.58 1.77 -2.24
C ALA A 27 -5.24 2.68 -1.20
N ASN A 28 -5.90 3.76 -1.65
CA ASN A 28 -6.67 4.65 -0.76
C ASN A 28 -7.84 3.91 -0.10
N TYR A 29 -8.57 3.12 -0.86
CA TYR A 29 -9.67 2.30 -0.35
C TYR A 29 -9.19 1.33 0.73
N LEU A 30 -8.09 0.61 0.49
CA LEU A 30 -7.50 -0.30 1.47
C LEU A 30 -6.99 0.42 2.71
N ALA A 31 -6.39 1.62 2.57
CA ALA A 31 -5.97 2.42 3.70
C ALA A 31 -7.16 2.87 4.57
N VAL A 32 -8.26 3.28 3.96
CA VAL A 32 -9.53 3.56 4.67
C VAL A 32 -10.05 2.29 5.35
N GLY A 33 -10.10 1.16 4.64
CA GLY A 33 -10.54 -0.11 5.20
C GLY A 33 -9.74 -0.52 6.46
N GLN A 34 -8.42 -0.34 6.43
CA GLN A 34 -7.55 -0.61 7.58
C GLN A 34 -7.84 0.31 8.78
N ILE A 35 -8.21 1.57 8.55
CA ILE A 35 -8.48 2.52 9.64
C ILE A 35 -9.88 2.32 10.22
N TYR A 36 -10.88 2.06 9.37
CA TYR A 36 -12.30 2.17 9.74
C TYR A 36 -13.05 0.85 9.81
N LEU A 37 -12.70 -0.17 9.02
CA LEU A 37 -13.56 -1.35 8.84
C LEU A 37 -13.06 -2.59 9.60
N MET A 38 -13.98 -3.27 10.28
CA MET A 38 -13.80 -4.63 10.82
C MET A 38 -14.66 -5.68 10.12
N GLY A 39 -15.66 -5.26 9.33
CA GLY A 39 -16.53 -6.11 8.53
C GLY A 39 -16.70 -5.54 7.11
N ASN A 40 -17.31 -6.35 6.23
CA ASN A 40 -17.78 -5.89 4.92
C ASN A 40 -16.72 -5.13 4.09
N ALA A 41 -15.49 -5.64 4.03
CA ALA A 41 -14.36 -4.93 3.44
C ALA A 41 -14.55 -4.55 1.96
N LEU A 42 -15.39 -5.28 1.22
CA LEU A 42 -15.70 -5.04 -0.20
C LEU A 42 -17.03 -4.29 -0.41
N LEU A 43 -17.76 -3.95 0.66
CA LEU A 43 -19.08 -3.31 0.59
C LEU A 43 -20.11 -4.09 -0.24
N GLU A 44 -20.11 -5.42 -0.14
CA GLU A 44 -21.05 -6.30 -0.85
C GLU A 44 -22.51 -6.11 -0.39
N ARG A 45 -22.68 -5.54 0.80
CA ARG A 45 -23.95 -5.03 1.33
C ARG A 45 -23.79 -3.59 1.83
N PRO A 46 -24.88 -2.84 2.07
CA PRO A 46 -24.79 -1.53 2.71
C PRO A 46 -24.00 -1.57 4.03
N LEU A 47 -23.26 -0.49 4.32
CA LEU A 47 -22.51 -0.36 5.57
C LEU A 47 -23.46 -0.28 6.76
N GLU A 48 -23.14 -1.04 7.80
CA GLU A 48 -23.80 -1.00 9.08
C GLU A 48 -22.81 -0.58 10.17
N ALA A 49 -23.32 -0.10 11.31
CA ALA A 49 -22.45 0.28 12.43
C ALA A 49 -21.56 -0.88 12.91
N GLY A 50 -22.04 -2.12 12.79
CA GLY A 50 -21.28 -3.34 13.09
C GLY A 50 -20.10 -3.62 12.15
N ASP A 51 -19.99 -2.92 11.02
CA ASP A 51 -18.82 -3.02 10.13
C ASP A 51 -17.69 -2.09 10.53
N ILE A 52 -17.98 -1.08 11.34
CA ILE A 52 -17.03 -0.02 11.70
C ILE A 52 -16.35 -0.39 13.01
N LYS A 53 -15.02 -0.25 13.06
CA LYS A 53 -14.23 -0.52 14.26
C LYS A 53 -14.75 0.36 15.42
N PRO A 54 -14.96 -0.21 16.62
CA PRO A 54 -15.41 0.56 17.79
C PRO A 54 -14.36 1.58 18.25
N ARG A 55 -13.09 1.37 17.88
CA ARG A 55 -12.00 2.32 18.11
C ARG A 55 -11.24 2.53 16.81
N LEU A 56 -11.23 3.78 16.35
CA LEU A 56 -10.52 4.19 15.15
C LEU A 56 -9.07 4.51 15.52
N LEU A 57 -8.13 3.81 14.89
CA LEU A 57 -6.69 3.99 15.09
C LEU A 57 -6.00 3.98 13.72
N GLY A 58 -5.05 4.89 13.54
CA GLY A 58 -4.36 5.13 12.27
C GLY A 58 -4.52 6.57 11.78
N HIS A 59 -3.73 6.95 10.78
CA HIS A 59 -3.69 8.32 10.27
C HIS A 59 -4.06 8.37 8.79
N TRP A 60 -5.16 9.06 8.49
CA TRP A 60 -5.58 9.28 7.12
C TRP A 60 -4.76 10.37 6.42
N GLY A 61 -4.45 11.48 7.11
CA GLY A 61 -4.01 12.73 6.46
C GLY A 61 -2.83 12.61 5.49
N THR A 62 -1.86 11.74 5.76
CA THR A 62 -0.71 11.52 4.85
C THR A 62 -0.94 10.41 3.82
N SER A 63 -1.89 9.50 4.08
CA SER A 63 -2.04 8.24 3.32
C SER A 63 -2.31 8.45 1.82
N PRO A 64 -3.21 9.35 1.38
CA PRO A 64 -3.45 9.59 -0.04
C PRO A 64 -2.21 10.10 -0.80
N GLY A 65 -1.43 10.97 -0.17
CA GLY A 65 -0.20 11.50 -0.75
C GLY A 65 0.87 10.42 -0.88
N LEU A 66 1.05 9.59 0.16
CA LEU A 66 1.97 8.46 0.10
C LEU A 66 1.54 7.44 -0.97
N ASN A 67 0.25 7.11 -1.06
CA ASN A 67 -0.26 6.21 -2.09
C ASN A 67 -0.05 6.75 -3.51
N LEU A 68 -0.24 8.05 -3.73
CA LEU A 68 0.00 8.68 -5.03
C LEU A 68 1.48 8.56 -5.41
N ILE A 69 2.38 8.94 -4.49
CA ILE A 69 3.83 8.86 -4.71
C ILE A 69 4.25 7.42 -4.97
N HIS A 70 3.76 6.45 -4.18
CA HIS A 70 4.06 5.04 -4.37
C HIS A 70 3.62 4.56 -5.76
N THR A 71 2.39 4.87 -6.18
CA THR A 71 1.86 4.49 -7.49
C THR A 71 2.79 4.94 -8.63
N HIS A 72 3.22 6.21 -8.60
CA HIS A 72 4.11 6.75 -9.63
C HIS A 72 5.55 6.25 -9.51
N LEU A 73 6.06 6.02 -8.29
CA LEU A 73 7.37 5.40 -8.09
C LEU A 73 7.41 3.98 -8.66
N ASN A 74 6.39 3.17 -8.39
CA ASN A 74 6.27 1.81 -8.94
C ASN A 74 6.27 1.81 -10.47
N ARG A 75 5.59 2.77 -11.10
CA ARG A 75 5.65 2.95 -12.55
C ARG A 75 7.08 3.22 -13.01
N ILE A 76 7.75 4.22 -12.45
CA ILE A 76 9.11 4.62 -12.87
C ILE A 76 10.09 3.45 -12.64
N ILE A 77 10.02 2.80 -11.48
CA ILE A 77 10.84 1.64 -11.13
C ILE A 77 10.66 0.52 -12.15
N SER A 78 9.41 0.20 -12.50
CA SER A 78 9.11 -0.90 -13.42
C SER A 78 9.42 -0.56 -14.88
N ALA A 79 9.11 0.67 -15.32
CA ALA A 79 9.34 1.11 -16.70
C ALA A 79 10.84 1.20 -17.06
N HIS A 80 11.68 1.46 -16.06
CA HIS A 80 13.12 1.65 -16.24
C HIS A 80 13.98 0.54 -15.61
N ASP A 81 13.36 -0.53 -15.10
CA ASP A 81 14.03 -1.66 -14.42
C ASP A 81 15.04 -1.19 -13.35
N LEU A 82 14.62 -0.26 -12.49
CA LEU A 82 15.51 0.38 -11.52
C LEU A 82 15.52 -0.38 -10.19
N PRO A 83 16.70 -0.70 -9.62
CA PRO A 83 16.76 -1.07 -8.23
C PRO A 83 16.45 0.14 -7.35
N ALA A 84 15.44 0.04 -6.50
CA ALA A 84 15.00 1.14 -5.65
C ALA A 84 14.78 0.69 -4.20
N LEU A 85 15.06 1.62 -3.29
CA LEU A 85 14.76 1.52 -1.88
C LEU A 85 13.91 2.73 -1.50
N CYS A 86 12.70 2.50 -1.02
CA CYS A 86 11.82 3.56 -0.55
C CYS A 86 11.96 3.73 0.97
N ILE A 87 11.92 4.98 1.42
CA ILE A 87 11.94 5.37 2.83
C ILE A 87 10.78 6.35 3.05
N TRP A 88 9.71 5.88 3.68
CA TRP A 88 8.56 6.72 4.00
C TRP A 88 8.80 7.53 5.28
N GLY A 89 9.12 8.82 5.12
CA GLY A 89 9.35 9.74 6.24
C GLY A 89 8.16 9.85 7.22
N PRO A 90 6.91 10.05 6.75
CA PRO A 90 5.72 10.06 7.61
C PRO A 90 5.36 8.65 8.13
N GLY A 91 6.10 8.15 9.14
CA GLY A 91 5.95 6.79 9.66
C GLY A 91 4.56 6.45 10.23
N HIS A 92 3.73 7.46 10.52
CA HIS A 92 2.33 7.26 10.91
C HIS A 92 1.40 6.90 9.73
N GLY A 93 1.91 6.95 8.49
CA GLY A 93 1.24 6.56 7.25
C GLY A 93 1.26 5.06 6.95
N GLY A 94 1.44 4.21 7.97
CA GLY A 94 1.48 2.75 7.84
C GLY A 94 0.39 2.12 6.95
N PRO A 95 -0.89 2.56 7.00
CA PRO A 95 -1.92 2.03 6.12
C PRO A 95 -1.61 2.12 4.63
N ALA A 96 -0.94 3.19 4.19
CA ALA A 96 -0.55 3.39 2.79
C ALA A 96 0.51 2.36 2.35
N VAL A 97 1.53 2.15 3.19
CA VAL A 97 2.61 1.19 2.92
C VAL A 97 2.08 -0.25 2.88
N LEU A 98 1.22 -0.60 3.84
CA LEU A 98 0.60 -1.92 3.91
C LEU A 98 -0.37 -2.15 2.74
N ALA A 99 -1.12 -1.13 2.31
CA ALA A 99 -2.03 -1.24 1.18
C ALA A 99 -1.28 -1.55 -0.12
N ASN A 100 -0.20 -0.81 -0.42
CA ASN A 100 0.56 -1.02 -1.66
C ASN A 100 1.31 -2.36 -1.66
N SER A 101 1.98 -2.73 -0.56
CA SER A 101 2.66 -4.04 -0.48
C SER A 101 1.69 -5.22 -0.62
N TRP A 102 0.45 -5.07 -0.16
CA TRP A 102 -0.60 -6.08 -0.41
C TRP A 102 -1.07 -6.09 -1.86
N LEU A 103 -1.28 -4.92 -2.49
CA LEU A 103 -1.63 -4.83 -3.91
C LEU A 103 -0.52 -5.39 -4.83
N GLU A 104 0.74 -5.27 -4.43
CA GLU A 104 1.88 -5.85 -5.14
C GLU A 104 2.02 -7.37 -4.90
N GLY A 105 1.54 -7.85 -3.76
CA GLY A 105 1.62 -9.25 -3.34
C GLY A 105 2.81 -9.59 -2.45
N THR A 106 3.78 -8.69 -2.32
CA THR A 106 4.94 -8.86 -1.44
C THR A 106 4.54 -9.01 0.03
N TYR A 107 3.43 -8.38 0.45
CA TYR A 107 2.87 -8.60 1.78
C TYR A 107 2.40 -10.05 1.98
N SER A 108 1.77 -10.64 0.97
CA SER A 108 1.25 -12.02 1.01
C SER A 108 2.36 -13.07 0.93
N GLU A 109 3.52 -12.76 0.34
CA GLU A 109 4.70 -13.63 0.38
C GLU A 109 5.22 -13.82 1.82
N ILE A 110 5.20 -12.74 2.61
CA ILE A 110 5.62 -12.75 4.02
C ILE A 110 4.51 -13.29 4.93
N TYR A 111 3.26 -12.95 4.63
CA TYR A 111 2.08 -13.37 5.39
C TYR A 111 1.09 -14.16 4.51
N PRO A 112 1.37 -15.45 4.22
CA PRO A 112 0.55 -16.26 3.31
C PRO A 112 -0.93 -16.39 3.72
N SER A 113 -1.24 -16.19 5.01
CA SER A 113 -2.61 -16.22 5.51
C SER A 113 -3.44 -14.99 5.12
N ILE A 114 -2.80 -13.94 4.59
CA ILE A 114 -3.39 -12.69 4.10
C ILE A 114 -3.12 -12.61 2.58
N GLY A 115 -3.73 -13.51 1.81
CA GLY A 115 -3.62 -13.57 0.35
C GLY A 115 -4.26 -12.37 -0.37
N ARG A 116 -4.04 -12.27 -1.68
CA ARG A 116 -4.65 -11.27 -2.56
C ARG A 116 -6.06 -11.68 -3.02
N ASP A 117 -6.92 -11.95 -2.06
CA ASP A 117 -8.31 -12.34 -2.26
C ASP A 117 -9.24 -11.65 -1.25
N ALA A 118 -10.55 -11.87 -1.35
CA ALA A 118 -11.54 -11.26 -0.46
C ALA A 118 -11.32 -11.62 1.03
N VAL A 119 -10.86 -12.84 1.32
CA VAL A 119 -10.60 -13.31 2.69
C VAL A 119 -9.36 -12.61 3.26
N GLY A 120 -8.29 -12.53 2.48
CA GLY A 120 -7.07 -11.83 2.83
C GLY A 120 -7.30 -10.33 2.98
N MET A 121 -8.06 -9.70 2.07
CA MET A 121 -8.44 -8.30 2.20
C MET A 121 -9.23 -8.04 3.49
N ALA A 122 -10.18 -8.92 3.84
CA ALA A 122 -10.92 -8.80 5.10
C ALA A 122 -10.05 -9.00 6.35
N LYS A 123 -8.94 -9.74 6.24
CA LYS A 123 -7.93 -9.87 7.31
C LYS A 123 -7.02 -8.65 7.37
N LEU A 124 -6.62 -8.10 6.23
CA LEU A 124 -5.82 -6.89 6.13
C LEU A 124 -6.54 -5.70 6.77
N THR A 125 -7.82 -5.49 6.43
CA THR A 125 -8.63 -4.39 6.99
C THR A 125 -8.83 -4.52 8.49
N ARG A 126 -9.04 -5.75 8.99
CA ARG A 126 -9.11 -6.06 10.43
C ARG A 126 -7.74 -5.98 11.15
N GLY A 127 -6.65 -6.04 10.40
CA GLY A 127 -5.28 -6.25 10.88
C GLY A 127 -4.65 -5.11 11.71
N PRO A 128 -3.36 -5.26 12.09
CA PRO A 128 -2.76 -4.76 13.33
C PRO A 128 -2.57 -3.25 13.46
N VAL A 129 -2.92 -2.40 12.48
CA VAL A 129 -2.86 -0.93 12.64
C VAL A 129 -3.74 -0.44 13.82
N THR A 130 -4.65 -1.30 14.29
CA THR A 130 -5.66 -0.96 15.30
C THR A 130 -5.49 -1.62 16.67
N THR A 131 -4.33 -2.18 16.98
CA THR A 131 -4.00 -2.68 18.33
C THR A 131 -3.27 -1.58 19.12
N PRO A 132 -3.53 -1.37 20.43
CA PRO A 132 -2.80 -0.37 21.21
C PRO A 132 -1.28 -0.65 21.13
N GLY A 133 -0.52 0.27 20.53
CA GLY A 133 0.95 0.18 20.38
C GLY A 133 1.48 0.05 18.95
N SER A 134 0.64 -0.08 17.92
CA SER A 134 1.07 -0.20 16.51
C SER A 134 0.99 1.09 15.68
N SER A 135 0.79 2.25 16.33
CA SER A 135 0.76 3.58 15.70
C SER A 135 2.13 4.10 15.25
N GLY A 136 3.20 3.37 15.56
CA GLY A 136 4.43 3.37 14.80
C GLY A 136 4.64 1.96 14.28
N THR A 137 5.35 1.81 13.17
CA THR A 137 5.88 0.54 12.65
C THR A 137 6.31 -0.40 13.79
N ALA A 138 5.38 -1.22 14.29
CA ALA A 138 5.58 -2.03 15.48
C ALA A 138 6.23 -3.36 15.09
N PRO A 139 7.07 -3.92 15.97
CA PRO A 139 8.17 -4.82 15.63
C PRO A 139 7.75 -6.27 15.31
N THR A 140 6.50 -6.51 14.90
CA THR A 140 6.07 -7.82 14.38
C THR A 140 6.37 -8.00 12.89
N SER A 141 6.97 -7.00 12.24
CA SER A 141 7.75 -7.20 11.01
C SER A 141 9.08 -7.81 11.43
N PRO A 142 9.42 -9.06 11.07
CA PRO A 142 10.70 -9.65 11.46
C PRO A 142 11.82 -9.04 10.60
N ARG A 143 12.25 -7.82 10.97
CA ARG A 143 13.54 -7.16 10.75
C ARG A 143 13.39 -5.64 10.97
N SER A 144 13.46 -5.18 12.22
CA SER A 144 13.90 -3.79 12.50
C SER A 144 14.53 -3.67 13.88
N PRO A 145 15.87 -3.55 13.98
CA PRO A 145 16.52 -2.95 15.12
C PRO A 145 16.64 -1.45 14.84
N THR A 146 15.58 -0.69 15.14
CA THR A 146 15.52 0.77 15.43
C THR A 146 14.15 1.33 15.06
N GLY A 147 13.69 2.32 15.84
CA GLY A 147 12.52 3.13 15.54
C GLY A 147 12.74 3.89 14.23
N GLY A 148 12.24 3.31 13.16
CA GLY A 148 12.41 3.73 11.78
C GLY A 148 11.89 2.58 10.94
N GLY A 149 10.87 2.85 10.12
CA GLY A 149 10.29 1.85 9.24
C GLY A 149 11.40 1.13 8.47
N SER A 150 11.33 -0.20 8.42
CA SER A 150 12.27 -1.01 7.67
C SER A 150 12.35 -0.46 6.25
N PRO A 151 13.55 -0.33 5.66
CA PRO A 151 13.69 0.02 4.26
C PRO A 151 12.92 -1.01 3.40
N GLU A 152 11.88 -0.59 2.70
CA GLU A 152 11.25 -1.48 1.72
C GLU A 152 12.14 -1.55 0.48
N HIS A 153 12.61 -2.75 0.15
CA HIS A 153 13.06 -3.02 -1.20
C HIS A 153 11.81 -3.20 -2.05
N THR A 154 11.44 -2.17 -2.79
CA THR A 154 10.51 -2.34 -3.91
C THR A 154 11.23 -3.19 -4.94
N ARG A 155 11.03 -4.51 -4.91
CA ARG A 155 11.35 -5.35 -6.07
C ARG A 155 10.14 -5.27 -6.98
N SER A 156 10.36 -4.87 -8.24
CA SER A 156 9.34 -4.93 -9.29
C SER A 156 8.79 -6.35 -9.35
N VAL A 157 7.57 -6.55 -8.85
CA VAL A 157 6.82 -7.77 -9.09
C VAL A 157 6.23 -7.59 -10.48
N ARG A 158 6.82 -8.26 -11.47
CA ARG A 158 6.22 -8.38 -12.80
C ARG A 158 4.78 -8.91 -12.63
N PRO A 159 3.78 -8.35 -13.31
CA PRO A 159 2.48 -9.01 -13.36
C PRO A 159 2.68 -10.42 -13.93
N ALA A 160 2.14 -11.43 -13.23
CA ALA A 160 2.06 -12.77 -13.77
C ALA A 160 1.17 -12.74 -15.02
N ASN A 161 1.75 -13.14 -16.16
CA ASN A 161 1.02 -13.44 -17.40
C ASN A 161 0.03 -14.59 -17.19
#